data_AF-A0A3D4WUQ7-F1
#
_entry.id   AF-A0A3D4WUQ7-F1
#
_cell.length_a   1.000
_cell.length_b   1.000
_cell.length_c   1.000
_cell.angle_alpha   90.00
_cell.angle_beta   90.00
_cell.angle_gamma   90.00
#
_symmetry.space_group_name_H-M   'P 1'
#
loop_
_entity.id
_entity.type
_entity.pdbx_description
1 polymer ?
#
loop_
_entity_poly.entity_id
_entity_poly.type
_entity_poly.pdbx_seq_one_letter_code
_entity_poly.pdbx_strand_id
1 'polypeptide(L)'
;ARLSEEIFDELMADKIWSGTRALADLHLAAGERVWLVTAAPVELGSVIATRLGLTGALGTVAQIRDGHYTGRLVGDMMHGPHKATAIRALAAAEGLDLAKCAAYSDSVNDVPMLSTVGRAVAVNPDSALRRTAKEKGWEIRDFRTGRKAAKVAVPVALGASVVAGAVAGGILLNRRRRRF
;
A
#
# COMPACT_ATOMS: atom_id res chain seq x y z
N ALA A 1 -19.49 -10.71 -7.82
CA ALA A 1 -19.04 -10.83 -6.42
C ALA A 1 -18.07 -11.99 -6.24
N ARG A 2 -18.50 -13.26 -6.39
CA ARG A 2 -17.66 -14.46 -6.16
C ARG A 2 -16.29 -14.45 -6.84
N LEU A 3 -16.22 -14.14 -8.14
CA LEU A 3 -14.95 -14.10 -8.89
C LEU A 3 -13.98 -13.03 -8.37
N SER A 4 -14.49 -11.89 -7.91
CA SER A 4 -13.66 -10.79 -7.37
C SER A 4 -13.12 -11.13 -5.98
N GLU A 5 -13.87 -11.90 -5.20
CA GLU A 5 -13.43 -12.44 -3.90
C GLU A 5 -12.33 -13.49 -4.09
N GLU A 6 -12.53 -14.43 -5.02
CA GLU A 6 -11.54 -15.47 -5.37
C GLU A 6 -10.22 -14.84 -5.87
N ILE A 7 -10.27 -13.84 -6.76
CA ILE A 7 -9.07 -13.12 -7.23
C ILE A 7 -8.34 -12.40 -6.09
N PHE A 8 -9.07 -11.84 -5.12
CA PHE A 8 -8.43 -11.18 -3.98
C PHE A 8 -7.68 -12.19 -3.11
N ASP A 9 -8.34 -13.30 -2.77
CA ASP A 9 -7.81 -14.35 -1.91
C ASP A 9 -6.60 -15.05 -2.53
N GLU A 10 -6.64 -15.34 -3.83
CA GLU A 10 -5.57 -16.10 -4.49
C GLU A 10 -4.36 -15.25 -4.88
N LEU A 11 -4.52 -13.94 -5.15
CA LEU A 11 -3.48 -13.17 -5.86
C LEU A 11 -3.10 -11.83 -5.22
N MET A 12 -3.88 -11.26 -4.31
CA MET A 12 -3.72 -9.87 -3.87
C MET A 12 -3.34 -9.69 -2.40
N ALA A 13 -3.79 -10.57 -1.48
CA ALA A 13 -3.51 -10.42 -0.04
C ALA A 13 -2.00 -10.31 0.26
N ASP A 14 -1.18 -11.17 -0.35
CA ASP A 14 0.28 -11.18 -0.17
C ASP A 14 1.00 -10.00 -0.84
N LYS A 15 0.32 -9.30 -1.75
CA LYS A 15 0.90 -8.20 -2.54
C LYS A 15 0.67 -6.83 -1.92
N ILE A 16 -0.25 -6.70 -0.95
CA ILE A 16 -0.45 -5.44 -0.24
C ILE A 16 0.83 -5.12 0.55
N TRP A 17 1.41 -3.94 0.28
CA TRP A 17 2.57 -3.49 1.02
C TRP A 17 2.14 -3.14 2.44
N SER A 18 2.74 -3.79 3.45
CA SER A 18 2.46 -3.53 4.86
C SER A 18 2.61 -2.05 5.23
N GLY A 19 3.57 -1.35 4.63
CA GLY A 19 3.74 0.09 4.80
C GLY A 19 2.58 0.92 4.25
N THR A 20 2.00 0.53 3.11
CA THR A 20 0.81 1.20 2.55
C THR A 20 -0.43 0.89 3.39
N ARG A 21 -0.55 -0.34 3.88
CA ARG A 21 -1.63 -0.71 4.80
C ARG A 21 -1.56 0.09 6.10
N ALA A 22 -0.38 0.21 6.70
CA ALA A 22 -0.18 0.99 7.92
C ALA A 22 -0.55 2.47 7.74
N LEU A 23 -0.30 3.06 6.56
CA LEU A 23 -0.75 4.42 6.25
C LEU A 23 -2.28 4.55 6.28
N ALA A 24 -3.00 3.60 5.67
CA ALA A 24 -4.45 3.58 5.71
C ALA A 24 -4.97 3.41 7.15
N ASP A 25 -4.37 2.49 7.92
CA ASP A 25 -4.76 2.23 9.31
C ASP A 25 -4.53 3.46 10.21
N LEU A 26 -3.48 4.25 9.98
CA LEU A 26 -3.25 5.51 10.70
C LEU A 26 -4.39 6.51 10.48
N HIS A 27 -4.85 6.65 9.24
CA HIS A 27 -5.99 7.52 8.91
C HIS A 27 -7.29 7.00 9.54
N LEU A 28 -7.55 5.70 9.45
CA LEU A 28 -8.73 5.08 10.08
C LEU A 28 -8.73 5.26 11.60
N ALA A 29 -7.57 5.05 12.25
CA ALA A 29 -7.42 5.24 13.70
C ALA A 29 -7.60 6.70 14.14
N ALA A 30 -7.34 7.66 13.25
CA ALA A 30 -7.63 9.08 13.47
C ALA A 30 -9.10 9.45 13.22
N GLY A 31 -9.96 8.49 12.86
CA GLY A 31 -11.36 8.73 12.53
C GLY A 31 -11.57 9.36 11.15
N GLU A 32 -10.56 9.33 10.28
CA GLU A 32 -10.65 9.88 8.93
C GLU A 32 -11.27 8.90 7.94
N ARG A 33 -11.91 9.44 6.90
CA ARG A 33 -12.46 8.65 5.79
C ARG A 33 -11.34 8.24 4.85
N VAL A 34 -11.26 6.95 4.52
CA VAL A 34 -10.23 6.38 3.65
C VAL A 34 -10.88 5.73 2.44
N TRP A 35 -10.54 6.20 1.24
CA TRP A 35 -11.12 5.73 -0.01
C TRP A 35 -10.05 5.11 -0.92
N LEU A 36 -10.38 3.98 -1.54
CA LEU A 36 -9.56 3.40 -2.60
C LEU A 36 -9.94 4.05 -3.95
N VAL A 37 -8.97 4.62 -4.66
CA VAL A 37 -9.21 5.20 -6.01
C VAL A 37 -8.38 4.44 -7.03
N THR A 38 -9.03 3.67 -7.90
CA THR A 38 -8.36 2.71 -8.78
C THR A 38 -8.88 2.76 -10.21
N ALA A 39 -8.02 2.42 -11.18
CA ALA A 39 -8.45 2.20 -12.57
C ALA A 39 -9.15 0.84 -12.75
N ALA A 40 -9.00 -0.07 -11.79
CA ALA A 40 -9.64 -1.38 -11.80
C ALA A 40 -11.19 -1.25 -11.72
N PRO A 41 -11.93 -2.32 -12.09
CA PRO A 41 -13.38 -2.36 -11.94
C PRO A 41 -13.81 -2.04 -10.50
N VAL A 42 -14.86 -1.24 -10.36
CA VAL A 42 -15.38 -0.78 -9.06
C VAL A 42 -15.78 -1.94 -8.16
N GLU A 43 -16.21 -3.07 -8.72
CA GLU A 43 -16.61 -4.27 -7.99
C GLU A 43 -15.40 -4.87 -7.25
N LEU A 44 -14.25 -4.96 -7.93
CA LEU A 44 -13.01 -5.42 -7.31
C LEU A 44 -12.51 -4.40 -6.27
N GLY A 45 -12.56 -3.11 -6.61
CA GLY A 45 -12.23 -2.04 -5.67
C GLY A 45 -13.05 -2.11 -4.39
N SER A 46 -14.36 -2.38 -4.52
CA SER A 46 -15.29 -2.48 -3.38
C SER A 46 -14.99 -3.68 -2.49
N VAL A 47 -14.64 -4.83 -3.07
CA VAL A 47 -14.20 -6.01 -2.30
C VAL A 47 -12.92 -5.69 -1.51
N ILE A 48 -11.94 -5.03 -2.14
CA ILE A 48 -10.70 -4.61 -1.47
C ILE A 48 -11.01 -3.65 -0.32
N ALA A 49 -11.83 -2.63 -0.57
CA ALA A 49 -12.20 -1.65 0.45
C ALA A 49 -12.85 -2.31 1.66
N THR A 50 -13.85 -3.17 1.44
CA THR A 50 -14.53 -3.91 2.51
C THR A 50 -13.55 -4.77 3.32
N ARG A 51 -12.69 -5.54 2.65
CA ARG A 51 -11.73 -6.43 3.33
C ARG A 51 -10.68 -5.68 4.14
N LEU A 52 -10.31 -4.48 3.70
CA LEU A 52 -9.33 -3.65 4.40
C LEU A 52 -9.97 -2.73 5.44
N GLY A 53 -11.29 -2.67 5.54
CA GLY A 53 -12.01 -1.75 6.44
C GLY A 53 -11.94 -0.29 6.00
N LEU A 54 -11.77 -0.04 4.70
CA LEU A 54 -11.79 1.31 4.13
C LEU A 54 -13.25 1.83 4.08
N THR A 55 -13.41 3.14 3.95
CA THR A 55 -14.73 3.79 3.81
C THR A 55 -15.42 3.40 2.51
N GLY A 56 -14.67 3.25 1.41
CA GLY A 56 -15.24 2.85 0.13
C GLY A 56 -14.22 2.82 -1.00
N ALA A 57 -14.71 2.62 -2.22
CA ALA A 57 -13.88 2.57 -3.43
C ALA A 57 -14.51 3.34 -4.60
N LEU A 58 -13.66 3.99 -5.38
CA LEU A 58 -13.94 4.56 -6.69
C LEU A 58 -13.17 3.76 -7.73
N GLY A 59 -13.86 3.28 -8.75
CA GLY A 59 -13.29 2.43 -9.80
C GLY A 59 -13.89 2.72 -11.17
N THR A 60 -13.37 2.04 -12.18
CA THR A 60 -13.98 2.05 -13.52
C THR A 60 -15.29 1.25 -13.49
N VAL A 61 -16.35 1.79 -14.09
CA VAL A 61 -17.66 1.12 -14.12
C VAL A 61 -17.90 0.54 -15.51
N ALA A 62 -18.06 -0.77 -15.62
CA ALA A 62 -18.41 -1.42 -16.87
C ALA A 62 -19.94 -1.41 -17.08
N GLN A 63 -20.39 -1.17 -18.31
CA GLN A 63 -21.81 -1.22 -18.65
C GLN A 63 -22.28 -2.67 -18.72
N ILE A 64 -23.25 -2.99 -17.87
CA ILE A 64 -23.99 -4.25 -17.86
C ILE A 64 -25.38 -4.01 -18.44
N ARG A 65 -25.82 -4.88 -19.35
CA ARG A 65 -27.21 -4.94 -19.84
C ARG A 65 -27.67 -6.39 -19.78
N ASP A 66 -28.86 -6.60 -19.23
CA ASP A 66 -29.47 -7.93 -19.08
C ASP A 66 -28.57 -8.94 -18.38
N GLY A 67 -27.78 -8.48 -17.40
CA GLY A 67 -26.84 -9.32 -16.64
C GLY A 67 -25.50 -9.59 -17.34
N HIS A 68 -25.28 -9.06 -18.55
CA HIS A 68 -24.06 -9.29 -19.33
C HIS A 68 -23.22 -8.01 -19.53
N TYR A 69 -21.90 -8.15 -19.46
CA TYR A 69 -20.98 -7.08 -19.84
C TYR A 69 -21.12 -6.76 -21.32
N THR A 70 -21.38 -5.50 -21.63
CA THR A 70 -21.54 -5.03 -23.01
C THR A 70 -20.22 -4.71 -23.71
N GLY A 71 -19.10 -4.75 -22.97
CA GLY A 71 -17.79 -4.28 -23.43
C GLY A 71 -17.63 -2.75 -23.43
N ARG A 72 -18.68 -1.99 -23.11
CA ARG A 72 -18.64 -0.53 -22.95
C ARG A 72 -18.48 -0.14 -21.49
N LEU A 73 -18.01 1.08 -21.24
CA LEU A 73 -17.94 1.67 -19.91
C LEU A 73 -19.19 2.54 -19.65
N VAL A 74 -19.55 2.69 -18.37
CA VAL A 74 -20.44 3.74 -17.90
C VAL A 74 -19.56 4.94 -17.55
N GLY A 75 -19.62 5.99 -18.37
CA GLY A 75 -18.70 7.12 -18.26
C GLY A 75 -17.28 6.78 -18.71
N ASP A 76 -16.32 7.60 -18.29
CA ASP A 76 -14.91 7.46 -18.67
C ASP A 76 -14.16 6.50 -17.74
N MET A 77 -13.04 5.97 -18.24
CA MET A 77 -12.14 5.15 -17.44
C MET A 77 -11.55 5.95 -16.27
N MET A 78 -11.45 5.33 -15.08
CA MET A 78 -10.90 5.95 -13.87
C MET A 78 -9.37 6.07 -13.93
N HIS A 79 -8.87 6.86 -14.89
CA HIS A 79 -7.46 7.01 -15.20
C HIS A 79 -7.10 8.49 -15.42
N GLY A 80 -5.91 8.88 -14.95
CA GLY A 80 -5.40 10.21 -15.23
C GLY A 80 -6.28 11.33 -14.62
N PRO A 81 -6.63 12.36 -15.42
CA PRO A 81 -7.52 13.45 -14.98
C PRO A 81 -8.88 13.02 -14.43
N HIS A 82 -9.39 11.86 -14.86
CA HIS A 82 -10.69 11.36 -14.35
C HIS A 82 -10.63 11.01 -12.87
N LYS A 83 -9.48 10.53 -12.35
CA LYS A 83 -9.30 10.34 -10.91
C LYS A 83 -9.39 11.65 -10.14
N ALA A 84 -8.79 12.73 -10.66
CA ALA A 84 -8.88 14.05 -10.06
C ALA A 84 -10.34 14.56 -10.02
N THR A 85 -11.08 14.35 -11.10
CA THR A 85 -12.51 14.70 -11.17
C THR A 85 -13.33 13.89 -10.17
N ALA A 86 -13.08 12.58 -10.09
CA ALA A 86 -13.79 11.68 -9.20
C ALA A 86 -13.59 12.04 -7.72
N ILE A 87 -12.37 12.35 -7.28
CA ILE A 87 -12.13 12.74 -5.87
C ILE A 87 -12.70 14.12 -5.54
N ARG A 88 -12.81 15.03 -6.52
CA ARG A 88 -13.51 16.32 -6.33
C ARG A 88 -15.01 16.11 -6.15
N ALA A 89 -15.62 15.25 -6.96
CA ALA A 89 -17.02 14.90 -6.83
C ALA A 89 -17.30 14.20 -5.49
N LEU A 90 -16.44 13.25 -5.10
CA LEU A 90 -16.50 12.60 -3.79
C LEU A 90 -16.39 13.64 -2.67
N ALA A 91 -15.40 14.54 -2.74
CA ALA A 91 -15.20 15.55 -1.71
C ALA A 91 -16.41 16.48 -1.57
N ALA A 92 -17.04 16.87 -2.67
CA ALA A 92 -18.27 17.65 -2.63
C ALA A 92 -19.43 16.89 -1.99
N ALA A 93 -19.62 15.61 -2.34
CA ALA A 93 -20.68 14.77 -1.78
C ALA A 93 -20.49 14.50 -0.28
N GLU A 94 -19.24 14.33 0.15
CA GLU A 94 -18.85 13.97 1.50
C GLU A 94 -18.58 15.19 2.40
N GLY A 95 -18.63 16.42 1.85
CA GLY A 95 -18.26 17.63 2.58
C GLY A 95 -16.79 17.63 3.03
N LEU A 96 -15.88 17.09 2.21
CA LEU A 96 -14.44 17.06 2.46
C LEU A 96 -13.75 18.29 1.86
N ASP A 97 -12.80 18.84 2.61
CA ASP A 97 -11.86 19.83 2.10
C ASP A 97 -10.59 19.13 1.60
N LEU A 98 -10.41 19.07 0.27
CA LEU A 98 -9.25 18.42 -0.35
C LEU A 98 -7.91 19.04 0.08
N ALA A 99 -7.89 20.32 0.47
CA ALA A 99 -6.68 20.95 1.00
C ALA A 99 -6.25 20.38 2.37
N LYS A 100 -7.14 19.67 3.06
CA LYS A 100 -6.87 18.93 4.30
C LYS A 100 -6.73 17.42 4.07
N CYS A 101 -6.97 16.95 2.86
CA CYS A 101 -6.84 15.54 2.52
C CYS A 101 -5.39 15.17 2.14
N ALA A 102 -5.11 13.87 2.25
CA ALA A 102 -3.90 13.26 1.72
C ALA A 102 -4.25 12.30 0.57
N ALA A 103 -3.33 12.18 -0.40
CA ALA A 103 -3.44 11.21 -1.47
C ALA A 103 -2.11 10.48 -1.69
N TYR A 104 -2.21 9.20 -2.02
CA TYR A 104 -1.08 8.28 -2.16
C TYR A 104 -1.14 7.59 -3.52
N SER A 105 -0.02 7.54 -4.25
CA SER A 105 0.07 6.77 -5.49
C SER A 105 1.50 6.38 -5.83
N ASP A 106 1.65 5.33 -6.63
CA ASP A 106 2.91 4.85 -7.20
C ASP A 106 3.10 5.22 -8.68
N SER A 107 2.07 5.75 -9.34
CA SER A 107 2.06 5.99 -10.78
C SER A 107 2.02 7.47 -11.17
N VAL A 108 2.79 7.84 -12.20
CA VAL A 108 2.75 9.19 -12.78
C VAL A 108 1.37 9.57 -13.32
N ASN A 109 0.56 8.58 -13.70
CA ASN A 109 -0.80 8.81 -14.17
C ASN A 109 -1.69 9.47 -13.11
N ASP A 110 -1.33 9.37 -11.83
CA ASP A 110 -2.10 9.92 -10.74
C ASP A 110 -1.64 11.33 -10.33
N VAL A 111 -0.64 11.92 -11.03
CA VAL A 111 -0.19 13.30 -10.81
C VAL A 111 -1.36 14.31 -10.80
N PRO A 112 -2.35 14.25 -11.71
CA PRO A 112 -3.51 15.13 -11.64
C PRO A 112 -4.25 15.03 -10.31
N MET A 113 -4.48 13.80 -9.82
CA MET A 113 -5.18 13.54 -8.55
C MET A 113 -4.34 14.03 -7.36
N LEU A 114 -3.06 13.65 -7.31
CA LEU A 114 -2.11 14.07 -6.28
C LEU A 114 -1.99 15.59 -6.18
N SER A 115 -2.09 16.29 -7.32
CA SER A 115 -1.99 17.76 -7.37
C SER A 115 -3.24 18.48 -6.85
N THR A 116 -4.32 17.76 -6.52
CA THR A 116 -5.56 18.38 -6.02
C THR A 116 -5.67 18.44 -4.49
N VAL A 117 -4.85 17.66 -3.78
CA VAL A 117 -4.91 17.53 -2.32
C VAL A 117 -3.84 18.35 -1.63
N GLY A 118 -4.04 18.65 -0.35
CA GLY A 118 -3.05 19.37 0.46
C GLY A 118 -1.78 18.57 0.74
N ARG A 119 -1.89 17.23 0.86
CA ARG A 119 -0.74 16.35 1.11
C ARG A 119 -0.63 15.21 0.10
N ALA A 120 0.22 15.39 -0.90
CA ALA A 120 0.56 14.35 -1.86
C ALA A 120 1.76 13.52 -1.38
N VAL A 121 1.64 12.19 -1.46
CA VAL A 121 2.71 11.25 -1.11
C VAL A 121 2.92 10.24 -2.23
N ALA A 122 4.13 10.17 -2.76
CA ALA A 122 4.53 9.20 -3.75
C ALA A 122 5.01 7.91 -3.06
N VAL A 123 4.27 6.81 -3.19
CA VAL A 123 4.55 5.53 -2.54
C VAL A 123 5.12 4.56 -3.56
N ASN A 124 6.31 4.01 -3.33
CA ASN A 124 7.00 3.12 -4.27
C ASN A 124 7.04 3.64 -5.73
N PRO A 125 7.27 4.95 -5.97
CA PRO A 125 6.95 5.56 -7.25
C PRO A 125 7.73 4.95 -8.42
N ASP A 126 7.10 4.97 -9.58
CA ASP A 126 7.76 4.84 -10.88
C ASP A 126 8.79 5.98 -11.09
N SER A 127 9.60 5.86 -12.15
CA SER A 127 10.69 6.83 -12.38
C SER A 127 10.17 8.23 -12.70
N ALA A 128 9.00 8.35 -13.35
CA ALA A 128 8.42 9.62 -13.74
C ALA A 128 7.75 10.31 -12.56
N LEU A 129 6.92 9.60 -11.77
CA LEU A 129 6.35 10.11 -10.54
C LEU A 129 7.43 10.51 -9.54
N ARG A 130 8.53 9.76 -9.46
CA ARG A 130 9.67 10.13 -8.59
C ARG A 130 10.27 11.48 -8.97
N ARG A 131 10.42 11.79 -10.27
CA ARG A 131 10.91 13.10 -10.73
C ARG A 131 9.93 14.20 -10.35
N THR A 132 8.65 14.01 -10.67
CA THR A 132 7.58 14.97 -10.34
C THR A 132 7.47 15.21 -8.83
N ALA A 133 7.57 14.17 -8.01
CA ALA A 133 7.54 14.29 -6.56
C ALA A 133 8.72 15.12 -6.04
N LYS A 134 9.93 14.93 -6.57
CA LYS A 134 11.09 15.77 -6.22
C LYS A 134 10.89 17.22 -6.64
N GLU A 135 10.42 17.45 -7.86
CA GLU A 135 10.16 18.81 -8.39
C GLU A 135 9.10 19.56 -7.59
N LYS A 136 8.05 18.86 -7.14
CA LYS A 136 6.94 19.44 -6.37
C LYS A 136 7.14 19.41 -4.85
N GLY A 137 8.25 18.85 -4.37
CA GLY A 137 8.51 18.69 -2.93
C GLY A 137 7.57 17.71 -2.22
N TRP A 138 6.99 16.74 -2.94
CA TRP A 138 6.13 15.72 -2.37
C TRP A 138 6.94 14.68 -1.60
N GLU A 139 6.35 14.17 -0.51
CA GLU A 139 6.94 13.10 0.28
C GLU A 139 7.08 11.83 -0.57
N ILE A 140 8.21 11.14 -0.47
CA ILE A 140 8.44 9.86 -1.14
C ILE A 140 8.63 8.77 -0.09
N ARG A 141 7.78 7.74 -0.10
CA ARG A 141 7.92 6.54 0.73
C ARG A 141 8.25 5.33 -0.12
N ASP A 142 9.37 4.67 0.13
CA ASP A 142 9.78 3.46 -0.59
C ASP A 142 9.83 2.25 0.35
N PHE A 143 8.81 1.39 0.25
CA PHE A 143 8.66 0.16 1.04
C PHE A 143 9.32 -1.06 0.38
N ARG A 144 9.82 -0.93 -0.86
CA ARG A 144 10.53 -2.01 -1.56
C ARG A 144 11.84 -2.38 -0.88
N THR A 145 12.50 -1.40 -0.26
CA THR A 145 13.79 -1.55 0.43
C THR A 145 13.69 -2.46 1.65
N GLY A 146 12.62 -2.32 2.45
CA GLY A 146 12.37 -3.17 3.62
C GLY A 146 12.21 -4.66 3.26
N ARG A 147 11.46 -4.97 2.19
CA ARG A 147 11.33 -6.36 1.69
C ARG A 147 12.67 -6.94 1.18
N LYS A 148 13.53 -6.12 0.57
CA LYS A 148 14.88 -6.56 0.13
C LYS A 148 15.80 -6.84 1.31
N ALA A 149 15.82 -5.96 2.32
CA ALA A 149 16.64 -6.14 3.52
C ALA A 149 16.25 -7.41 4.30
N ALA A 150 14.95 -7.68 4.46
CA ALA A 150 14.47 -8.91 5.09
C ALA A 150 14.92 -10.17 4.32
N LYS A 151 14.83 -10.18 2.98
CA LYS A 151 15.29 -11.31 2.15
C LYS A 151 16.80 -11.56 2.23
N VAL A 152 17.60 -10.52 2.47
CA VAL A 152 19.07 -10.63 2.60
C VAL A 152 19.50 -11.00 4.04
N ALA A 153 18.72 -10.64 5.06
CA ALA A 153 19.02 -10.94 6.46
C ALA A 153 18.62 -12.37 6.87
N VAL A 154 17.55 -12.92 6.29
CA VAL A 154 17.04 -14.28 6.61
C VAL A 154 18.07 -15.40 6.34
N PRO A 155 18.92 -15.39 5.30
CA PRO A 155 19.94 -16.41 5.10
C PRO A 155 21.15 -16.28 6.05
N VAL A 156 21.41 -15.10 6.61
CA VAL A 156 22.56 -14.88 7.51
C VAL A 156 22.20 -15.26 8.95
N ALA A 157 20.97 -15.00 9.40
CA ALA A 157 20.51 -15.35 10.73
C ALA A 157 20.27 -16.88 10.91
N LEU A 158 19.91 -17.59 9.83
CA LEU A 158 19.77 -19.06 9.85
C LEU A 158 21.13 -19.79 9.75
N GLY A 159 22.22 -19.08 9.43
CA GLY A 159 23.59 -19.61 9.40
C GLY A 159 24.44 -19.30 10.65
N ALA A 160 23.89 -18.56 11.62
CA ALA A 160 24.63 -18.12 12.81
C ALA A 160 24.31 -18.92 14.09
N SER A 161 23.74 -20.11 13.97
CA SER A 161 23.36 -20.98 15.10
C SER A 161 24.34 -22.14 15.39
N VAL A 162 25.58 -22.15 14.86
CA VAL A 162 26.55 -23.23 15.17
C VAL A 162 27.90 -22.79 15.80
N VAL A 163 28.26 -21.50 15.92
CA VAL A 163 29.61 -21.16 16.46
C VAL A 163 29.63 -20.29 17.74
N ALA A 164 28.50 -19.87 18.29
CA ALA A 164 28.48 -19.15 19.58
C ALA A 164 28.61 -20.07 20.82
N GLY A 165 29.08 -21.32 20.67
CA GLY A 165 29.15 -22.33 21.74
C GLY A 165 30.57 -22.75 22.18
N ALA A 166 31.65 -22.19 21.63
CA ALA A 166 33.01 -22.72 21.85
C ALA A 166 34.03 -21.78 22.52
N VAL A 167 33.68 -20.56 22.92
CA VAL A 167 34.67 -19.61 23.50
C VAL A 167 34.46 -19.31 25.00
N ALA A 168 33.33 -19.72 25.60
CA ALA A 168 33.04 -19.42 27.02
C ALA A 168 33.28 -20.60 28.01
N GLY A 169 33.87 -21.72 27.57
CA GLY A 169 33.98 -22.95 28.37
C GLY A 169 35.39 -23.38 28.81
N GLY A 170 36.44 -22.59 28.54
CA GLY A 170 37.84 -23.06 28.64
C GLY A 170 38.69 -22.54 29.80
N ILE A 171 38.22 -21.57 30.60
CA ILE A 171 39.07 -20.94 31.63
C ILE A 171 38.27 -20.74 32.91
N LEU A 172 37.96 -21.82 33.66
CA LEU A 172 37.61 -21.64 35.08
C LEU A 172 37.78 -22.85 36.01
N LEU A 173 38.68 -23.80 35.75
CA LEU A 173 38.98 -24.85 36.73
C LEU A 173 40.47 -25.14 36.83
N ASN A 174 41.20 -24.27 37.50
CA ASN A 174 42.33 -24.73 38.32
C ASN A 174 42.62 -23.78 39.49
N ARG A 175 41.77 -23.82 40.52
CA ARG A 175 42.13 -23.35 41.85
C ARG A 175 41.63 -24.33 42.92
N ARG A 176 42.63 -25.00 43.52
CA ARG A 176 42.72 -25.42 44.93
C ARG A 176 42.09 -26.76 45.36
N ARG A 177 43.03 -27.66 45.71
CA ARG A 177 43.11 -28.60 46.87
C ARG A 177 43.22 -30.05 46.37
N ARG A 178 44.23 -30.85 46.76
CA ARG A 178 44.71 -31.16 48.14
C ARG A 178 46.21 -31.56 48.07
N ARG A 179 47.13 -30.95 48.83
CA ARG A 179 47.69 -31.46 50.11
C ARG A 179 46.74 -32.38 50.89
N PHE A 180 47.00 -33.68 50.89
CA PHE A 180 47.65 -34.47 51.94
C PHE A 180 47.90 -35.87 51.38
#